data_AF-A0AAX3BHA9-F1
#
_entry.id   AF-A0AAX3BHA9-F1
#
_cell.length_a   1.000
_cell.length_b   1.000
_cell.length_c   1.000
_cell.angle_alpha   90.00
_cell.angle_beta   90.00
_cell.angle_gamma   90.00
#
_symmetry.space_group_name_H-M   'P 1'
#
loop_
_entity.id
_entity.type
_entity.pdbx_description
1 polymer ?
#
loop_
_entity_poly.entity_id
_entity_poly.type
_entity_poly.pdbx_seq_one_letter_code
_entity_poly.pdbx_strand_id
1 'polypeptide(L)'
;MFMKFTQKWKNIYPNLMNNLLTIRENIFTYMELPEEIRSMVYTNNALERLFKELKRRLKTMEMCQSEASAEKYLYLLLRYQNEKFLKRKLKNWEYYFQLYREQHSYTKENIHSEVIL
;
A
#
# COMPACT_ATOMS: atom_id res chain seq x y z
N MET A 1 -9.57 21.15 6.02
CA MET A 1 -9.66 20.09 7.06
C MET A 1 -8.30 19.79 7.68
N PHE A 2 -7.27 19.47 6.89
CA PHE A 2 -5.91 19.17 7.37
C PHE A 2 -5.26 20.31 8.19
N MET A 3 -5.33 21.56 7.74
CA MET A 3 -4.73 22.69 8.47
C MET A 3 -5.32 22.90 9.88
N LYS A 4 -6.64 22.66 10.05
CA LYS A 4 -7.29 22.70 11.37
C LYS A 4 -6.78 21.59 12.29
N PHE A 5 -6.54 20.41 11.74
CA PHE A 5 -5.93 19.29 12.46
C PHE A 5 -4.49 19.65 12.89
N THR A 6 -3.67 20.16 11.97
CA THR A 6 -2.29 20.55 12.28
C THR A 6 -2.24 21.61 13.38
N GLN A 7 -3.09 22.64 13.31
CA GLN A 7 -3.15 23.70 14.33
C GLN A 7 -3.49 23.16 15.72
N LYS A 8 -4.44 22.21 15.83
CA LYS A 8 -4.83 21.61 17.11
C LYS A 8 -3.67 20.85 17.77
N TRP A 9 -2.88 20.12 16.97
CA TRP A 9 -1.85 19.22 17.49
C TRP A 9 -0.43 19.79 17.45
N LYS A 10 -0.22 20.96 16.84
CA LYS A 10 1.09 21.61 16.74
C LYS A 10 1.75 21.86 18.08
N ASN A 11 0.96 22.18 19.11
CA ASN A 11 1.46 22.47 20.45
C ASN A 11 1.94 21.20 21.20
N ILE A 12 1.38 20.04 20.86
CA ILE A 12 1.69 18.77 21.55
C ILE A 12 2.78 18.01 20.79
N TYR A 13 2.72 18.00 19.45
CA TYR A 13 3.65 17.25 18.60
C TYR A 13 4.20 18.12 17.45
N PRO A 14 5.05 19.11 17.74
CA PRO A 14 5.52 20.07 16.73
C PRO A 14 6.30 19.40 15.59
N ASN A 15 7.20 18.47 15.90
CA ASN A 15 8.02 17.79 14.88
C ASN A 15 7.19 16.91 13.94
N LEU A 16 6.21 16.18 14.49
CA LEU A 16 5.32 15.35 13.69
C LEU A 16 4.47 16.21 12.76
N MET A 17 3.95 17.33 13.26
CA MET A 17 3.18 18.27 12.44
C MET A 17 4.02 18.92 11.32
N ASN A 18 5.26 19.28 11.60
CA ASN A 18 6.17 19.81 10.57
C ASN A 18 6.45 18.77 9.48
N ASN A 19 6.76 17.53 9.86
CA ASN A 19 6.96 16.46 8.87
C ASN A 19 5.71 16.23 8.02
N LEU A 20 4.53 16.14 8.63
CA LEU A 20 3.26 15.97 7.91
C LEU A 20 2.97 17.11 6.93
N LEU A 21 3.38 18.35 7.24
CA LEU A 21 3.27 19.47 6.32
C LEU A 21 4.20 19.32 5.11
N THR A 22 5.42 18.80 5.32
CA THR A 22 6.40 18.55 4.25
C THR A 22 5.95 17.44 3.31
N ILE A 23 5.42 16.32 3.83
CA ILE A 23 4.98 15.17 3.01
C ILE A 23 3.49 15.23 2.61
N ARG A 24 2.82 16.36 2.86
CA ARG A 24 1.36 16.53 2.73
C ARG A 24 0.82 16.07 1.38
N GLU A 25 1.49 16.47 0.30
CA GLU A 25 1.03 16.19 -1.07
C GLU A 25 1.02 14.68 -1.33
N ASN A 26 2.08 13.98 -0.91
CA ASN A 26 2.18 12.54 -1.10
C ASN A 26 1.18 11.75 -0.24
N ILE A 27 0.86 12.23 0.98
CA ILE A 27 -0.08 11.53 1.87
C ILE A 27 -1.48 11.46 1.26
N PHE A 28 -1.92 12.48 0.53
CA PHE A 28 -3.30 12.51 0.03
C PHE A 28 -3.51 11.79 -1.28
N THR A 29 -2.45 11.37 -1.97
CA THR A 29 -2.51 10.61 -3.24
C THR A 29 -3.40 9.37 -3.15
N TYR A 30 -3.46 8.69 -1.98
CA TYR A 30 -4.33 7.51 -1.85
C TYR A 30 -5.83 7.85 -1.89
N MET A 31 -6.22 9.10 -1.61
CA MET A 31 -7.62 9.53 -1.65
C MET A 31 -8.15 9.64 -3.09
N GLU A 32 -7.25 9.80 -4.06
CA GLU A 32 -7.59 9.79 -5.50
C GLU A 32 -7.91 8.37 -5.99
N LEU A 33 -7.51 7.34 -5.23
CA LEU A 33 -7.84 5.97 -5.57
C LEU A 33 -9.36 5.71 -5.39
N PRO A 34 -9.96 4.89 -6.27
CA PRO A 34 -11.34 4.44 -6.16
C PRO A 34 -11.64 3.79 -4.80
N GLU A 35 -12.86 3.99 -4.31
CA GLU A 35 -13.27 3.56 -2.98
C GLU A 35 -13.14 2.04 -2.79
N GLU A 36 -13.35 1.28 -3.86
CA GLU A 36 -13.26 -0.18 -3.93
C GLU A 36 -11.89 -0.70 -3.50
N ILE A 37 -10.82 -0.01 -3.93
CA ILE A 37 -9.43 -0.40 -3.64
C ILE A 37 -8.82 0.38 -2.47
N ARG A 38 -9.39 1.55 -2.14
CA ARG A 38 -8.91 2.43 -1.05
C ARG A 38 -8.84 1.69 0.28
N SER A 39 -9.83 0.84 0.56
CA SER A 39 -9.87 0.02 1.78
C SER A 39 -8.67 -0.92 1.91
N MET A 40 -8.13 -1.44 0.81
CA MET A 40 -6.93 -2.30 0.86
C MET A 40 -5.69 -1.49 1.17
N VAL A 41 -5.49 -0.39 0.44
CA VAL A 41 -4.30 0.47 0.53
C VAL A 41 -4.22 1.16 1.88
N TYR A 42 -5.37 1.53 2.45
CA TYR A 42 -5.45 2.15 3.77
C TYR A 42 -4.99 1.22 4.91
N THR A 43 -5.17 -0.10 4.75
CA THR A 43 -4.84 -1.04 5.83
C THR A 43 -3.35 -1.41 5.85
N ASN A 44 -2.70 -1.23 6.99
CA ASN A 44 -1.32 -1.68 7.19
C ASN A 44 -1.22 -3.17 7.61
N ASN A 45 -2.35 -3.88 7.64
CA ASN A 45 -2.47 -5.25 8.15
C ASN A 45 -1.50 -6.24 7.49
N ALA A 46 -1.29 -6.11 6.18
CA ALA A 46 -0.38 -6.99 5.45
C ALA A 46 1.08 -6.80 5.90
N LEU A 47 1.51 -5.55 6.04
CA LEU A 47 2.85 -5.19 6.48
C LEU A 47 3.07 -5.53 7.96
N GLU A 48 2.08 -5.26 8.82
CA GLU A 48 2.12 -5.63 10.24
C GLU A 48 2.24 -7.14 10.43
N ARG A 49 1.48 -7.92 9.67
CA ARG A 49 1.59 -9.39 9.67
C ARG A 49 2.97 -9.86 9.20
N LEU A 50 3.53 -9.23 8.18
CA LEU A 50 4.88 -9.52 7.69
C LEU A 50 5.93 -9.24 8.77
N PHE A 51 5.91 -8.06 9.38
CA PHE A 51 6.85 -7.71 10.44
C PHE A 51 6.67 -8.55 11.71
N LYS A 52 5.43 -8.92 12.03
CA LYS A 52 5.15 -9.83 13.15
C LYS A 52 5.75 -11.22 12.91
N GLU A 53 5.61 -11.74 11.69
CA GLU A 53 6.23 -13.01 11.32
C GLU A 53 7.75 -12.92 11.37
N LEU A 54 8.34 -11.85 10.82
CA LEU A 54 9.79 -11.61 10.86
C LEU A 54 10.30 -11.60 12.30
N LYS A 55 9.67 -10.81 13.20
CA LYS A 55 10.04 -10.75 14.62
C LYS A 55 9.92 -12.10 15.32
N ARG A 56 8.83 -12.84 15.09
CA ARG A 56 8.60 -14.18 15.66
C ARG A 56 9.74 -15.14 15.31
N ARG A 57 10.17 -15.09 14.05
CA ARG A 57 11.20 -15.94 13.46
C ARG A 57 12.61 -15.59 13.92
N LEU A 58 12.93 -14.30 13.95
CA LEU A 58 14.21 -13.81 14.48
C LEU A 58 14.35 -14.14 15.97
N LYS A 59 13.25 -14.06 16.74
CA LYS A 59 13.27 -14.43 18.17
C LYS A 59 13.76 -15.86 18.41
N THR A 60 13.42 -16.81 17.53
CA THR A 60 13.88 -18.21 17.65
C THR A 60 15.33 -18.40 17.24
N MET A 61 15.87 -17.56 16.36
CA MET A 61 17.27 -17.65 15.93
C MET A 61 18.26 -17.12 16.98
N GLU A 62 17.81 -16.21 17.87
CA GLU A 62 18.59 -15.51 18.90
C GLU A 62 19.75 -14.65 18.39
N MET A 63 20.61 -15.16 17.49
CA MET A 63 21.70 -14.43 16.84
C MET A 63 21.83 -14.81 15.36
N CYS A 64 22.06 -13.82 14.51
CA CYS A 64 22.49 -14.06 13.13
C CYS A 64 24.02 -14.15 13.10
N GLN A 65 24.55 -15.21 12.48
CA GLN A 65 25.99 -15.51 12.45
C GLN A 65 26.80 -14.49 11.62
N SER A 66 26.18 -13.84 10.63
CA SER A 66 26.78 -12.80 9.79
C SER A 66 25.69 -11.96 9.11
N GLU A 67 26.05 -10.79 8.57
CA GLU A 67 25.14 -9.93 7.81
C GLU A 67 24.56 -10.66 6.58
N ALA A 68 25.39 -11.38 5.82
CA ALA A 68 24.96 -12.18 4.68
C ALA A 68 23.95 -13.28 5.08
N SER A 69 24.08 -13.83 6.29
CA SER A 69 23.10 -14.80 6.82
C SER A 69 21.76 -14.14 7.11
N ALA A 70 21.77 -12.93 7.67
CA ALA A 70 20.56 -12.15 7.92
C ALA A 70 19.85 -11.75 6.62
N GLU A 71 20.61 -11.34 5.61
CA GLU A 71 20.07 -11.00 4.28
C GLU A 71 19.42 -12.22 3.61
N LYS A 72 20.13 -13.36 3.59
CA LYS A 72 19.59 -14.62 3.06
C LYS A 72 18.31 -15.04 3.79
N TYR A 73 18.28 -14.85 5.11
CA TYR A 73 17.10 -15.14 5.91
C TYR A 73 15.91 -14.26 5.52
N LEU A 74 16.13 -12.95 5.41
CA LEU A 74 15.11 -12.00 5.00
C LEU A 74 14.56 -12.34 3.62
N TYR A 75 15.45 -12.65 2.66
CA TYR A 75 15.06 -13.08 1.33
C TYR A 75 14.17 -14.33 1.36
N LEU A 76 14.58 -15.37 2.09
CA LEU A 76 13.80 -16.61 2.20
C LEU A 76 12.42 -16.37 2.83
N LEU A 77 12.34 -15.51 3.84
CA LEU A 77 11.07 -15.13 4.45
C LEU A 77 10.17 -14.39 3.47
N LEU A 78 10.70 -13.39 2.78
CA LEU A 78 9.97 -12.60 1.80
C LEU A 78 9.47 -13.48 0.67
N ARG A 79 10.32 -14.38 0.16
CA ARG A 79 9.94 -15.36 -0.87
C ARG A 79 8.78 -16.26 -0.40
N TYR A 80 8.88 -16.81 0.81
CA TYR A 80 7.81 -17.63 1.39
C TYR A 80 6.49 -16.87 1.55
N GLN A 81 6.55 -15.60 1.97
CA GLN A 81 5.36 -14.78 2.08
C GLN A 81 4.79 -14.39 0.72
N ASN A 82 5.66 -14.12 -0.26
CA ASN A 82 5.24 -13.80 -1.63
C ASN A 82 4.43 -14.96 -2.24
N GLU A 83 4.89 -16.20 -2.08
CA GLU A 83 4.13 -17.39 -2.54
C GLU A 83 2.74 -17.49 -1.89
N LYS A 84 2.60 -17.09 -0.62
CA LYS A 84 1.29 -17.01 0.04
C LYS A 84 0.43 -15.87 -0.48
N PHE A 85 1.02 -14.71 -0.76
CA PHE A 85 0.30 -13.56 -1.29
C PHE A 85 -0.19 -13.81 -2.72
N LEU A 86 0.59 -14.47 -3.57
CA LEU A 86 0.20 -14.85 -4.93
C LEU A 86 -1.05 -15.74 -4.98
N LYS A 87 -1.28 -16.55 -3.93
CA LYS A 87 -2.45 -17.43 -3.83
C LYS A 87 -3.71 -16.73 -3.31
N ARG A 88 -3.60 -15.49 -2.83
CA ARG A 88 -4.73 -14.75 -2.23
C ARG A 88 -5.38 -13.86 -3.27
N LYS A 89 -6.72 -13.91 -3.34
CA LYS A 89 -7.50 -12.91 -4.07
C LYS A 89 -7.75 -11.69 -3.18
N LEU A 90 -7.52 -10.52 -3.74
CA LEU A 90 -7.79 -9.25 -3.08
C LEU A 90 -9.30 -8.94 -3.11
N LYS A 91 -9.86 -8.52 -1.97
CA LYS A 91 -11.30 -8.29 -1.78
C LYS A 91 -11.80 -7.10 -2.60
N ASN A 92 -12.74 -7.28 -3.54
CA ASN A 92 -13.22 -6.23 -4.47
C ASN A 92 -12.26 -5.91 -5.62
N TRP A 93 -11.12 -6.59 -5.73
CA TRP A 93 -10.20 -6.39 -6.87
C TRP A 93 -10.83 -6.83 -8.19
N GLU A 94 -11.54 -7.95 -8.20
CA GLU A 94 -12.24 -8.45 -9.40
C GLU A 94 -13.28 -7.44 -9.89
N TYR A 95 -14.09 -6.91 -8.96
CA TYR A 95 -15.11 -5.91 -9.25
C TYR A 95 -14.50 -4.61 -9.79
N TYR A 96 -13.44 -4.11 -9.14
CA TYR A 96 -12.69 -2.96 -9.63
C TYR A 96 -12.11 -3.21 -11.03
N PHE A 97 -11.53 -4.38 -11.27
CA PHE A 97 -10.93 -4.72 -12.55
C PHE A 97 -11.98 -4.78 -13.67
N GLN A 98 -13.19 -5.24 -13.35
CA GLN A 98 -14.31 -5.21 -14.28
C GLN A 98 -14.74 -3.78 -14.61
N LEU A 99 -14.98 -2.93 -13.60
CA LEU A 99 -15.31 -1.51 -13.80
C LEU A 99 -14.23 -0.78 -14.62
N TYR A 100 -12.96 -1.03 -14.29
CA TYR A 100 -11.83 -0.46 -15.00
C TYR A 100 -11.84 -0.85 -16.49
N ARG A 101 -12.09 -2.14 -16.79
CA ARG A 101 -12.21 -2.62 -18.17
C ARG A 101 -13.39 -1.99 -18.90
N GLU A 102 -14.54 -1.83 -18.28
CA GLU A 102 -15.73 -1.23 -18.89
C GLU A 102 -15.45 0.24 -19.26
N GLN A 103 -14.82 1.01 -18.37
CA GLN A 103 -14.42 2.40 -18.62
C GLN A 103 -13.36 2.54 -19.73
N HIS A 104 -12.44 1.58 -19.85
CA HIS A 104 -11.34 1.60 -20.84
C HIS A 104 -11.65 0.86 -22.15
N SER A 105 -12.75 0.09 -22.20
CA SER A 105 -13.26 -0.51 -23.45
C SER A 105 -14.15 0.48 -24.20
N TYR A 106 -14.92 1.31 -23.47
CA TYR A 106 -15.70 2.42 -24.03
C TYR A 106 -14.82 3.46 -24.77
N THR A 107 -13.57 3.63 -24.34
CA THR A 107 -12.62 4.55 -24.98
C THR A 107 -12.01 3.99 -26.27
N LYS A 108 -12.00 2.66 -26.50
CA LYS A 108 -11.54 2.10 -27.77
C LYS A 108 -12.59 2.19 -28.88
N GLU A 109 -13.87 2.15 -28.53
CA GLU A 109 -14.98 2.28 -29.49
C GLU A 109 -15.24 3.75 -29.89
N ASN A 110 -15.06 4.72 -28.98
CA ASN A 110 -15.27 6.14 -29.29
C ASN A 110 -14.15 6.82 -30.09
N ILE A 111 -12.95 6.24 -30.19
CA ILE A 111 -11.89 6.77 -31.07
C ILE A 111 -12.23 6.52 -32.55
N HIS A 112 -13.08 5.54 -32.86
CA HIS A 112 -13.51 5.26 -34.24
C HIS A 112 -14.71 6.10 -34.71
N SER A 113 -15.50 6.68 -33.81
CA SER A 113 -16.66 7.52 -34.13
C SER A 113 -16.35 9.03 -34.14
N GLU A 114 -15.30 9.50 -33.45
CA GLU A 114 -14.91 10.92 -33.44
C GLU A 114 -13.91 11.32 -34.55
N VAL A 115 -13.40 10.37 -35.32
CA VAL A 115 -12.48 10.63 -36.47
C VAL A 115 -13.24 10.69 -37.81
N ILE A 116 -14.56 10.56 -37.79
CA ILE A 116 -15.44 10.72 -38.97
C ILE A 116 -16.45 11.85 -38.71
N LEU A 117 -15.95 13.07 -38.50
CA LEU A 117 -16.60 14.36 -38.76
C LEU A 117 -15.51 15.37 -39.10
#